data_AF-A0A7R9WR29-F1
#
_entry.id   AF-A0A7R9WR29-F1
#
_cell.length_a   1.000
_cell.length_b   1.000
_cell.length_c   1.000
_cell.angle_alpha   90.00
_cell.angle_beta   90.00
_cell.angle_gamma   90.00
#
_symmetry.space_group_name_H-M   'P 1'
#
loop_
_entity.id
_entity.type
_entity.pdbx_description
1 polymer ?
#
loop_
_entity_poly.entity_id
_entity_poly.type
_entity_poly.pdbx_seq_one_letter_code
_entity_poly.pdbx_strand_id
1 'polypeptide(L)'
;MHYAAVSRSHEAFDIVKRIAELAPQSLDHADARGRLPLHYAALSPLLPRSNPDGYMVVDDDDDDDPNEIALRTLRYLIRAYPPGVMRKDDDLCVPWHYAQFADSRRGELLLDSTIEADPGLDHYLVPDGEVRWDIVQICHMNSY
;
A
#
# COMPACT_ATOMS: atom_id res chain seq x y z
N MET A 1 -4.93 -1.06 12.80
CA MET A 1 -4.14 -1.72 11.73
C MET A 1 -3.99 -0.83 10.50
N HIS A 2 -5.08 -0.32 9.90
CA HIS A 2 -5.05 0.57 8.72
C HIS A 2 -4.02 1.72 8.79
N TYR A 3 -4.01 2.50 9.88
CA TYR A 3 -3.05 3.61 10.05
C TYR A 3 -1.58 3.16 10.15
N ALA A 4 -1.32 2.00 10.75
CA ALA A 4 0.04 1.46 10.82
C ALA A 4 0.50 0.96 9.44
N ALA A 5 -0.42 0.43 8.62
CA ALA A 5 -0.12 -0.10 7.30
C ALA A 5 0.27 0.96 6.27
N VAL A 6 -0.15 2.23 6.43
CA VAL A 6 0.27 3.34 5.55
C VAL A 6 1.59 3.99 6.02
N SER A 7 1.93 3.83 7.30
CA SER A 7 3.13 4.42 7.89
C SER A 7 4.40 3.74 7.36
N ARG A 8 5.49 4.50 7.39
CA ARG A 8 6.80 4.12 6.83
C ARG A 8 7.90 4.01 7.86
N SER A 9 7.53 3.77 9.12
CA SER A 9 8.49 3.64 10.21
C SER A 9 8.65 2.18 10.63
N HIS A 10 9.82 1.83 11.16
CA HIS A 10 10.08 0.50 11.70
C HIS A 10 9.08 0.13 12.79
N GLU A 11 8.72 1.08 13.65
CA GLU A 11 7.74 0.85 14.72
C GLU A 11 6.37 0.51 14.15
N ALA A 12 5.97 1.17 13.06
CA ALA A 12 4.70 0.86 12.41
C ALA A 12 4.72 -0.52 11.76
N PHE A 13 5.82 -0.91 11.12
CA PHE A 13 6.00 -2.27 10.60
C PHE A 13 5.90 -3.31 11.73
N ASP A 14 6.58 -3.10 12.85
CA ASP A 14 6.53 -4.01 13.99
C ASP A 14 5.13 -4.09 14.62
N ILE A 15 4.41 -2.98 14.67
CA ILE A 15 3.00 -2.95 15.10
C ILE A 15 2.14 -3.76 14.13
N VAL A 16 2.30 -3.58 12.81
CA VAL A 16 1.55 -4.36 11.80
C VAL A 16 1.82 -5.85 11.97
N LYS A 17 3.10 -6.23 12.05
CA LYS A 17 3.53 -7.62 12.25
C LYS A 17 2.94 -8.19 13.54
N ARG A 18 3.04 -7.47 14.65
CA ARG A 18 2.55 -7.94 15.95
C ARG A 18 1.03 -8.08 15.97
N ILE A 19 0.29 -7.15 15.35
CA ILE A 19 -1.17 -7.25 15.23
C ILE A 19 -1.54 -8.46 14.38
N ALA A 20 -0.89 -8.68 13.24
CA ALA A 20 -1.15 -9.82 12.36
C ALA A 20 -0.85 -11.18 13.06
N GLU A 21 0.18 -11.24 13.89
CA GLU A 21 0.51 -12.44 14.68
C GLU A 21 -0.51 -12.72 15.80
N LEU A 22 -0.99 -11.68 16.49
CA LEU A 22 -1.92 -11.82 17.61
C LEU A 22 -3.39 -11.95 17.17
N ALA A 23 -3.75 -11.34 16.05
CA ALA A 23 -5.11 -11.30 15.53
C ALA A 23 -5.11 -11.37 13.99
N PRO A 24 -4.78 -12.53 13.38
CA PRO A 24 -4.72 -12.68 11.92
C PRO A 24 -6.00 -12.23 11.18
N GLN A 25 -7.17 -12.41 11.81
CA GLN A 25 -8.46 -11.97 11.27
C GLN A 25 -8.55 -10.45 11.05
N SER A 26 -7.69 -9.65 11.70
CA SER A 26 -7.66 -8.20 11.48
C SER A 26 -7.13 -7.82 10.10
N LEU A 27 -6.47 -8.73 9.38
CA LEU A 27 -5.99 -8.53 8.01
C LEU A 27 -7.16 -8.42 7.00
N ASP A 28 -8.28 -9.09 7.27
CA ASP A 28 -9.53 -9.03 6.50
C ASP A 28 -10.58 -8.07 7.14
N HIS A 29 -10.19 -7.35 8.20
CA HIS A 29 -11.08 -6.38 8.81
C HIS A 29 -11.02 -5.08 8.02
N ALA A 30 -12.02 -4.86 7.16
CA ALA A 30 -12.18 -3.65 6.39
C ALA A 30 -12.58 -2.44 7.24
N ASP A 31 -12.16 -1.25 6.82
CA ASP A 31 -12.69 0.02 7.36
C ASP A 31 -14.13 0.30 6.87
N ALA A 32 -14.65 1.49 7.20
CA ALA A 32 -15.99 1.92 6.80
C ALA A 32 -16.19 2.13 5.28
N ARG A 33 -15.16 1.91 4.46
CA ARG A 33 -15.21 1.98 3.00
C ARG A 33 -14.86 0.64 2.33
N GLY A 34 -14.87 -0.46 3.09
CA GLY A 34 -14.48 -1.76 2.56
C GLY A 34 -12.97 -1.95 2.38
N ARG A 35 -12.13 -0.99 2.80
CA ARG A 35 -10.69 -1.06 2.56
C ARG A 35 -10.00 -1.85 3.66
N LEU A 36 -9.33 -2.92 3.27
CA LEU A 36 -8.35 -3.64 4.08
C LEU A 36 -7.09 -2.81 4.37
N PRO A 37 -6.29 -3.18 5.38
CA PRO A 37 -4.96 -2.61 5.61
C PRO A 37 -4.05 -2.69 4.38
N LEU A 38 -4.24 -3.70 3.53
CA LEU A 38 -3.50 -3.90 2.29
C LEU A 38 -3.71 -2.76 1.27
N HIS A 39 -4.93 -2.20 1.16
CA HIS A 39 -5.19 -1.03 0.29
C HIS A 39 -4.38 0.19 0.72
N TYR A 40 -4.26 0.40 2.03
CA TYR A 40 -3.50 1.51 2.59
C TYR A 40 -1.99 1.34 2.42
N ALA A 41 -1.48 0.12 2.56
CA ALA A 41 -0.08 -0.20 2.29
C ALA A 41 0.27 0.01 0.80
N ALA A 42 -0.67 -0.27 -0.10
CA ALA A 42 -0.51 -0.05 -1.54
C ALA A 42 -0.38 1.43 -1.91
N LEU A 43 -1.16 2.31 -1.25
CA LEU A 43 -1.23 3.74 -1.55
C LEU A 43 0.02 4.53 -1.13
N SER A 44 0.70 4.14 -0.05
CA SER A 44 1.62 4.99 0.73
C SER A 44 2.40 6.01 -0.14
N PRO A 45 2.05 7.31 -0.11
CA PRO A 45 2.42 8.28 -1.15
C PRO A 45 3.90 8.54 -1.22
N LEU A 46 4.52 8.47 -2.40
CA LEU A 46 5.92 8.84 -2.59
C LEU A 46 6.21 10.16 -1.84
N LEU A 47 7.03 10.09 -0.78
CA LEU A 47 7.76 11.26 -0.38
C LEU A 47 8.81 11.35 -1.48
N PRO A 48 8.85 12.42 -2.28
CA PRO A 48 9.92 12.54 -3.24
C PRO A 48 11.23 12.40 -2.46
N ARG A 49 12.16 11.60 -2.98
CA ARG A 49 13.56 11.63 -2.56
C ARG A 49 14.10 13.01 -2.91
N SER A 50 13.70 14.04 -2.19
CA SER A 50 14.11 15.39 -2.47
C SER A 50 14.22 16.14 -1.16
N ASN A 51 15.43 16.07 -0.62
CA ASN A 51 16.02 17.33 -0.23
C ASN A 51 16.11 18.20 -1.52
N PRO A 52 15.61 19.45 -1.52
CA PRO A 52 15.56 20.31 -2.72
C PRO A 52 16.91 20.59 -3.39
N ASP A 53 18.03 20.24 -2.73
CA ASP A 53 19.40 20.47 -3.20
C ASP A 53 20.08 19.25 -3.85
N GLY A 54 19.37 18.13 -4.07
CA GLY A 54 19.87 17.06 -4.94
C GLY A 54 21.10 16.27 -4.44
N TYR A 55 21.41 16.29 -3.14
CA TYR A 55 22.36 15.35 -2.57
C TYR A 55 21.65 14.07 -2.12
N MET A 56 22.09 12.93 -2.67
CA MET A 56 21.74 11.63 -2.13
C MET A 56 22.44 11.51 -0.77
N VAL A 57 21.67 11.55 0.32
CA VAL A 57 22.14 10.96 1.57
C VAL A 57 22.01 9.46 1.36
N VAL A 58 23.07 8.85 0.85
CA VAL A 58 23.31 7.42 1.02
C VAL A 58 23.79 7.26 2.46
N ASP A 59 22.85 7.21 3.40
CA ASP A 59 23.13 6.47 4.62
C ASP A 59 23.09 5.01 4.17
N ASP A 60 24.24 4.34 4.21
CA ASP A 60 24.47 2.96 3.72
C ASP A 60 23.63 1.88 4.46
N ASP A 61 22.76 2.28 5.38
CA ASP A 61 21.79 1.42 6.04
C ASP A 61 20.47 1.45 5.27
N ASP A 62 20.40 0.67 4.17
CA ASP A 62 19.19 0.45 3.35
C ASP A 62 17.93 0.07 4.16
N ASP A 63 18.09 -0.38 5.42
CA ASP A 63 16.99 -0.75 6.31
C ASP A 63 16.08 0.44 6.69
N ASP A 64 16.61 1.68 6.75
CA ASP A 64 15.87 2.87 7.16
C ASP A 64 15.19 3.64 6.00
N ASP A 65 15.31 3.18 4.73
CA ASP A 65 14.61 3.84 3.61
C ASP A 65 13.08 3.73 3.82
N PRO A 66 12.35 4.85 4.01
CA PRO A 66 10.92 4.83 4.24
C PRO A 66 10.13 4.13 3.12
N ASN A 67 10.65 4.12 1.90
CA ASN A 67 10.03 3.41 0.78
C ASN A 67 10.26 1.89 0.86
N GLU A 68 11.44 1.45 1.31
CA GLU A 68 11.73 0.04 1.56
C GLU A 68 10.93 -0.47 2.75
N ILE A 69 10.78 0.31 3.82
CA ILE A 69 9.92 -0.05 4.97
C ILE A 69 8.46 -0.26 4.54
N ALA A 70 7.91 0.64 3.72
CA ALA A 70 6.56 0.46 3.19
C ALA A 70 6.45 -0.72 2.22
N LEU A 71 7.48 -0.97 1.38
CA LEU A 71 7.50 -2.16 0.52
C LEU A 71 7.57 -3.45 1.35
N ARG A 72 8.37 -3.47 2.42
CA ARG A 72 8.49 -4.58 3.38
C ARG A 72 7.17 -4.83 4.10
N THR A 73 6.47 -3.77 4.51
CA THR A 73 5.12 -3.85 5.09
C THR A 73 4.13 -4.46 4.09
N LEU A 74 4.14 -3.99 2.84
CA LEU A 74 3.29 -4.53 1.78
C LEU A 74 3.56 -6.01 1.52
N ARG A 75 4.84 -6.40 1.34
CA ARG A 75 5.25 -7.80 1.16
C ARG A 75 4.79 -8.68 2.31
N TYR A 76 4.91 -8.20 3.55
CA TYR A 76 4.46 -8.93 4.71
C TYR A 76 2.95 -9.15 4.69
N LEU A 77 2.16 -8.11 4.41
CA LEU A 77 0.69 -8.22 4.35
C LEU A 77 0.22 -9.16 3.25
N ILE A 78 0.81 -9.12 2.05
CA ILE A 78 0.49 -10.05 0.95
C ILE A 78 0.77 -11.49 1.38
N ARG A 79 1.93 -11.76 2.02
CA ARG A 79 2.27 -13.10 2.49
C ARG A 79 1.37 -13.59 3.62
N ALA A 80 0.97 -12.69 4.52
CA ALA A 80 0.13 -13.02 5.67
C ALA A 80 -1.34 -13.24 5.26
N TYR A 81 -1.82 -12.54 4.22
CA TYR A 81 -3.18 -12.68 3.71
C TYR A 81 -3.26 -12.55 2.18
N PRO A 82 -2.86 -13.60 1.43
CA PRO A 82 -2.85 -13.57 -0.03
C PRO A 82 -4.21 -13.26 -0.68
N PRO A 83 -5.37 -13.78 -0.21
CA PRO A 83 -6.66 -13.44 -0.79
C PRO A 83 -6.99 -11.94 -0.75
N GLY A 84 -6.33 -11.18 0.12
CA GLY A 84 -6.52 -9.74 0.25
C GLY A 84 -6.16 -8.96 -1.02
N VAL A 85 -5.27 -9.49 -1.88
CA VAL A 85 -4.88 -8.81 -3.13
C VAL A 85 -6.04 -8.68 -4.12
N MET A 86 -7.07 -9.53 -3.98
CA MET A 86 -8.29 -9.51 -4.80
C MET A 86 -9.50 -8.93 -4.06
N ARG A 87 -9.33 -8.50 -2.81
CA ARG A 87 -10.45 -7.93 -2.04
C ARG A 87 -10.78 -6.56 -2.62
N LYS A 88 -12.01 -6.41 -3.07
CA LYS A 88 -12.56 -5.14 -3.51
C LYS A 88 -13.04 -4.34 -2.31
N ASP A 89 -12.76 -3.04 -2.32
CA ASP A 89 -13.42 -2.07 -1.48
C ASP A 89 -14.82 -1.70 -2.03
N ASP A 90 -15.47 -0.71 -1.40
CA ASP A 90 -16.82 -0.27 -1.80
C ASP A 90 -16.85 0.38 -3.19
N ASP A 91 -15.72 0.89 -3.68
CA ASP A 91 -15.54 1.47 -5.02
C ASP A 91 -15.12 0.40 -6.06
N LEU A 92 -15.17 -0.88 -5.68
CA LEU A 92 -14.73 -2.04 -6.48
C LEU A 92 -13.23 -2.05 -6.80
N CYS A 93 -12.43 -1.24 -6.11
CA CYS A 93 -11.00 -1.17 -6.27
C CYS A 93 -10.32 -2.26 -5.42
N VAL A 94 -9.49 -3.08 -6.08
CA VAL A 94 -8.48 -3.92 -5.40
C VAL A 94 -7.21 -3.11 -5.04
N PRO A 95 -6.34 -3.61 -4.15
CA PRO A 95 -5.11 -2.91 -3.73
C PRO A 95 -4.19 -2.46 -4.88
N TRP A 96 -4.10 -3.20 -5.98
CA TRP A 96 -3.32 -2.79 -7.16
C TRP A 96 -3.73 -1.40 -7.70
N HIS A 97 -5.02 -1.07 -7.73
CA HIS A 97 -5.50 0.23 -8.22
C HIS A 97 -4.94 1.40 -7.41
N TYR A 98 -4.69 1.18 -6.12
CA TYR A 98 -4.08 2.18 -5.24
C TYR A 98 -2.58 2.34 -5.50
N ALA A 99 -1.90 1.26 -5.90
CA ALA A 99 -0.45 1.25 -6.13
C ALA A 99 -0.03 1.90 -7.46
N GLN A 100 -0.94 2.07 -8.42
CA GLN A 100 -0.67 2.78 -9.68
C GLN A 100 -0.22 4.23 -9.47
N PHE A 101 -0.54 4.81 -8.31
CA PHE A 101 -0.17 6.17 -7.92
C PHE A 101 1.01 6.23 -6.95
N ALA A 102 1.62 5.08 -6.64
CA ALA A 102 2.75 4.93 -5.73
C ALA A 102 4.05 4.60 -6.51
N ASP A 103 5.11 4.21 -5.79
CA ASP A 103 6.37 3.71 -6.35
C ASP A 103 6.14 2.53 -7.30
N SER A 104 6.83 2.51 -8.45
CA SER A 104 6.74 1.45 -9.46
C SER A 104 6.94 0.04 -8.88
N ARG A 105 7.81 -0.13 -7.86
CA ARG A 105 8.07 -1.43 -7.21
C ARG A 105 6.84 -1.99 -6.49
N ARG A 106 6.01 -1.12 -5.89
CA ARG A 106 4.78 -1.55 -5.21
C ARG A 106 3.68 -1.87 -6.21
N GLY A 107 3.60 -1.05 -7.27
CA GLY A 107 2.79 -1.33 -8.44
C GLY A 107 3.09 -2.73 -8.95
N GLU A 108 4.30 -2.95 -9.46
CA GLU A 108 4.75 -4.24 -10.02
C GLU A 108 4.46 -5.42 -9.09
N LEU A 109 4.83 -5.32 -7.81
CA LEU A 109 4.58 -6.37 -6.82
C LEU A 109 3.08 -6.72 -6.71
N LEU A 110 2.21 -5.72 -6.66
CA LEU A 110 0.78 -5.92 -6.58
C LEU A 110 0.20 -6.38 -7.92
N LEU A 111 0.71 -5.93 -9.06
CA LEU A 111 0.29 -6.43 -10.36
C LEU A 111 0.51 -7.92 -10.44
N ASP A 112 1.75 -8.34 -10.16
CA ASP A 112 2.18 -9.72 -10.26
C ASP A 112 1.34 -10.58 -9.31
N SER A 113 1.19 -10.15 -8.06
CA SER A 113 0.37 -10.86 -7.07
C SER A 113 -1.12 -10.95 -7.48
N THR A 114 -1.63 -9.92 -8.16
CA THR A 114 -3.04 -9.86 -8.59
C THR A 114 -3.27 -10.73 -9.82
N ILE A 115 -2.36 -10.70 -10.81
CA ILE A 115 -2.40 -11.57 -12.00
C ILE A 115 -2.20 -13.04 -11.60
N GLU A 116 -1.33 -13.32 -10.63
CA GLU A 116 -1.16 -14.67 -10.09
C GLU A 116 -2.45 -15.19 -9.44
N ALA A 117 -3.18 -14.32 -8.73
CA ALA A 117 -4.45 -14.67 -8.11
C ALA A 117 -5.61 -14.81 -9.12
N ASP A 118 -5.61 -13.99 -10.17
CA ASP A 118 -6.58 -14.03 -11.27
C ASP A 118 -5.92 -13.67 -12.62
N PRO A 119 -5.46 -14.68 -13.39
CA PRO A 119 -4.85 -14.45 -14.70
C PRO A 119 -5.79 -13.84 -15.74
N GLY A 120 -7.11 -13.90 -15.49
CA GLY A 120 -8.13 -13.32 -16.35
C GLY A 120 -8.52 -11.89 -15.97
N LEU A 121 -7.87 -11.31 -14.95
CA LEU A 121 -8.20 -9.97 -14.48
C LEU A 121 -7.94 -8.93 -15.57
N ASP A 122 -9.00 -8.19 -15.91
CA ASP A 122 -8.90 -6.97 -16.70
C ASP A 122 -8.31 -5.84 -15.86
N HIS A 123 -6.98 -5.79 -15.81
CA HIS A 123 -6.21 -4.82 -15.03
C HIS A 123 -6.15 -3.41 -15.66
N TYR A 124 -6.78 -3.22 -16.84
CA TYR A 124 -6.95 -1.91 -17.49
C TYR A 124 -8.27 -1.23 -17.10
N LEU A 125 -9.22 -1.97 -16.53
CA LEU A 125 -10.52 -1.47 -16.12
C LEU A 125 -10.48 -0.98 -14.67
N VAL A 126 -10.18 0.31 -14.50
CA VAL A 126 -10.60 1.02 -13.29
C VAL A 126 -12.14 0.97 -13.27
N PRO A 127 -12.79 0.58 -12.15
CA PRO A 127 -14.24 0.43 -12.10
C PRO A 127 -14.96 1.68 -12.61
N ASP A 128 -15.99 1.49 -13.44
CA ASP A 128 -16.83 2.59 -13.95
C ASP A 128 -17.58 3.25 -12.78
N GLY A 129 -17.06 4.38 -12.32
CA GLY A 129 -17.59 5.18 -11.24
C GLY A 129 -16.63 6.31 -10.88
N GLU A 130 -17.13 7.40 -10.30
CA GLU A 130 -16.27 8.36 -9.58
C GLU A 130 -15.65 7.61 -8.41
N VAL A 131 -14.48 6.99 -8.60
CA VAL A 131 -13.66 6.53 -7.48
C VAL A 131 -13.55 7.70 -6.51
N ARG A 132 -14.05 7.54 -5.27
CA ARG A 132 -14.09 8.63 -4.31
C ARG A 132 -12.71 8.84 -3.72
N TRP A 133 -11.91 9.63 -4.43
CA TRP A 133 -10.49 9.89 -4.22
C TRP A 133 -10.14 10.74 -2.98
N ASP A 134 -10.99 10.79 -1.96
CA ASP A 134 -10.82 11.63 -0.77
C ASP A 134 -9.51 11.36 0.01
N ILE A 135 -8.83 10.25 -0.30
CA ILE A 135 -7.51 9.92 0.22
C ILE A 135 -6.36 10.54 -0.61
N VAL A 136 -6.51 10.70 -1.93
CA VAL A 136 -5.49 11.30 -2.81
C VAL A 136 -5.33 12.79 -2.54
N GLN A 137 -6.36 13.45 -1.99
CA GLN A 137 -6.29 14.84 -1.56
C GLN A 137 -5.22 15.11 -0.47
N ILE A 138 -4.82 14.10 0.31
CA ILE A 138 -3.75 14.26 1.30
C ILE A 138 -2.36 14.31 0.62
N CYS A 139 -2.20 13.68 -0.54
CA CYS A 139 -0.94 13.60 -1.26
C CYS A 139 -0.67 14.84 -2.12
N HIS A 140 -1.72 15.52 -2.60
CA HIS A 140 -1.61 16.72 -3.44
C HIS A 140 -1.54 18.05 -2.69
N MET A 141 -1.84 18.09 -1.38
CA MET A 141 -1.90 19.36 -0.63
C MET A 141 -0.57 19.82 0.01
N ASN A 142 0.53 19.07 -0.13
CA ASN A 142 1.85 19.46 0.40
C ASN A 142 2.82 20.05 -0.64
N SER A 143 2.30 20.52 -1.77
CA SER A 143 3.07 21.27 -2.77
C SER A 143 2.65 22.74 -2.79
N TYR A 144 2.98 23.50 -1.75
CA TYR A 144 2.98 24.97 -1.75
C TYR A 144 4.18 25.50 -0.97
#